data_AF-A0A699YQ61-F1
#
_entry.id   AF-A0A699YQ61-F1
#
_cell.length_a   1.000
_cell.length_b   1.000
_cell.length_c   1.000
_cell.angle_alpha   90.00
_cell.angle_beta   90.00
_cell.angle_gamma   90.00
#
_symmetry.space_group_name_H-M   'P 1'
#
loop_
_entity.id
_entity.type
_entity.pdbx_description
1 polymer ?
#
loop_
_entity_poly.entity_id
_entity_poly.type
_entity_poly.pdbx_seq_one_letter_code
_entity_poly.pdbx_strand_id
1 'polypeptide(L)'
;VYAIDLLGFGASSKPLMQYSMEVWRDQLLAFMEEFTAGRPATLIGNSIGSLACLMVAAALFKNLSTRANIKAALLGVYSDPEAVTDELVELVHRPALDANARDVFVSVITGPPGPRPFSLVERLSCPLLVLWGERDTLTPADGPVGKFFQQLPARRPNTTFTFIPDVGHCLHDDKPELVHAQLLPWLAALHGESSSGCKEVAGTAMAATPKTAG
;
A
#
# COMPACT_ATOMS: atom_id res chain seq x y z
N VAL A 1 -12.88 25.15 -1.41
CA VAL A 1 -11.72 25.19 -2.33
C VAL A 1 -10.92 26.42 -1.98
N TYR A 2 -9.62 26.29 -1.75
CA TYR A 2 -8.72 27.41 -1.45
C TYR A 2 -7.70 27.55 -2.58
N ALA A 3 -7.41 28.78 -2.98
CA ALA A 3 -6.32 29.12 -3.88
C ALA A 3 -5.32 29.96 -3.08
N ILE A 4 -4.08 29.47 -2.97
CA ILE A 4 -3.07 30.05 -2.08
C ILE A 4 -2.05 30.79 -2.91
N ASP A 5 -1.79 32.05 -2.56
CA ASP A 5 -0.63 32.77 -3.07
C ASP A 5 0.62 32.35 -2.29
N LEU A 6 1.59 31.75 -2.98
CA LEU A 6 2.87 31.42 -2.36
C LEU A 6 3.61 32.68 -1.92
N LEU A 7 4.37 32.60 -0.83
CA LEU A 7 5.22 33.70 -0.37
C LEU A 7 6.13 34.17 -1.52
N GLY A 8 6.20 35.48 -1.74
CA GLY A 8 6.88 36.07 -2.90
C GLY A 8 5.99 36.31 -4.13
N PHE A 9 4.77 35.76 -4.17
CA PHE A 9 3.84 35.87 -5.29
C PHE A 9 2.51 36.53 -4.90
N GLY A 10 1.74 36.97 -5.91
CA GLY A 10 0.35 37.38 -5.75
C GLY A 10 0.13 38.43 -4.65
N ALA A 11 -0.89 38.21 -3.82
CA ALA A 11 -1.22 39.02 -2.65
C ALA A 11 -0.40 38.66 -1.39
N SER A 12 0.38 37.58 -1.41
CA SER A 12 1.23 37.20 -0.29
C SER A 12 2.39 38.16 -0.09
N SER A 13 2.91 38.17 1.14
CA SER A 13 4.08 38.96 1.54
C SER A 13 5.30 38.65 0.67
N LYS A 14 6.16 39.66 0.47
CA LYS A 14 7.36 39.59 -0.40
C LYS A 14 8.62 40.01 0.36
N PRO A 15 8.98 39.34 1.47
CA PRO A 15 10.16 39.69 2.23
C PRO A 15 11.44 39.51 1.39
N LEU A 16 12.47 40.30 1.72
CA LEU A 16 13.83 40.09 1.20
C LEU A 16 14.44 38.89 1.91
N MET A 17 14.33 37.72 1.29
CA MET A 17 14.86 36.46 1.79
C MET A 17 15.24 35.54 0.63
N GLN A 18 15.96 34.47 0.94
CA GLN A 18 16.18 33.40 -0.03
C GLN A 18 14.93 32.53 -0.09
N TYR A 19 14.28 32.50 -1.25
CA TYR A 19 13.14 31.64 -1.52
C TYR A 19 13.63 30.23 -1.87
N SER A 20 13.03 29.22 -1.25
CA SER A 20 13.32 27.80 -1.50
C SER A 20 12.04 26.97 -1.46
N MET A 21 12.13 25.72 -1.92
CA MET A 21 10.98 24.80 -1.90
C MET A 21 10.54 24.47 -0.48
N GLU A 22 11.45 24.47 0.49
CA GLU A 22 11.17 24.28 1.92
C GLU A 22 10.30 25.42 2.46
N VAL A 23 10.56 26.66 2.07
CA VAL A 23 9.76 27.82 2.48
C VAL A 23 8.31 27.66 2.02
N TRP A 24 8.09 27.31 0.75
CA TRP A 24 6.74 27.12 0.23
C TRP A 24 6.06 25.85 0.78
N ARG A 25 6.82 24.78 1.02
CA ARG A 25 6.33 23.58 1.71
C ARG A 25 5.80 23.94 3.11
N ASP A 26 6.59 24.66 3.89
CA ASP A 26 6.24 24.99 5.28
C ASP A 26 5.04 25.95 5.34
N GLN A 27 4.96 26.89 4.39
CA GLN A 27 3.77 27.73 4.20
C GLN A 27 2.52 26.88 3.94
N LEU A 28 2.60 25.90 3.02
CA LEU A 28 1.47 25.04 2.69
C LEU A 28 1.09 24.12 3.85
N LEU A 29 2.06 23.57 4.58
CA LEU A 29 1.83 22.75 5.78
C LEU A 29 1.10 23.55 6.86
N ALA A 30 1.56 24.77 7.17
CA ALA A 30 0.93 25.64 8.15
C ALA A 30 -0.50 26.02 7.72
N PHE A 31 -0.70 26.34 6.45
CA PHE A 31 -2.03 26.59 5.91
C PHE A 31 -2.94 25.36 6.04
N MET A 32 -2.43 24.16 5.74
CA MET A 32 -3.22 22.94 5.89
C MET A 32 -3.60 22.69 7.35
N GLU A 33 -2.68 22.86 8.29
CA GLU A 33 -2.94 22.70 9.73
C GLU A 33 -4.07 23.64 10.19
N GLU A 34 -4.00 24.92 9.82
CA GLU A 34 -4.98 25.93 10.21
C GLU A 34 -6.36 25.70 9.56
N PHE A 35 -6.40 25.44 8.25
CA PHE A 35 -7.66 25.51 7.49
C PHE A 35 -8.32 24.15 7.23
N THR A 36 -7.58 23.04 7.36
CA THR A 36 -8.17 21.70 7.18
C THR A 36 -8.72 21.13 8.48
N ALA A 37 -8.20 21.55 9.64
CA ALA A 37 -8.59 21.03 10.95
C ALA A 37 -8.57 19.48 11.00
N GLY A 38 -7.56 18.87 10.38
CA GLY A 38 -7.40 17.41 10.29
C GLY A 38 -8.32 16.70 9.29
N ARG A 39 -9.17 17.42 8.56
CA ARG A 39 -9.99 16.83 7.48
C ARG A 39 -9.11 16.50 6.27
N PRO A 40 -9.40 15.40 5.54
CA PRO A 40 -8.71 15.09 4.30
C PRO A 40 -8.72 16.27 3.31
N ALA A 41 -7.57 16.54 2.69
CA ALA A 41 -7.41 17.63 1.73
C ALA A 41 -6.67 17.17 0.47
N THR A 42 -7.12 17.65 -0.68
CA THR A 42 -6.46 17.41 -1.97
C THR A 42 -5.63 18.63 -2.35
N LEU A 43 -4.32 18.42 -2.54
CA LEU A 43 -3.39 19.42 -3.03
C LEU A 43 -3.33 19.37 -4.57
N ILE A 44 -3.57 20.51 -5.21
CA ILE A 44 -3.45 20.66 -6.66
C ILE A 44 -2.50 21.82 -6.92
N GLY A 45 -1.45 21.56 -7.69
CA GLY A 45 -0.47 22.57 -8.06
C GLY A 45 -0.09 22.45 -9.52
N ASN A 46 0.22 23.57 -10.15
CA ASN A 46 0.80 23.65 -11.50
C ASN A 46 2.22 24.22 -11.41
N SER A 47 3.14 23.70 -12.22
CA SER A 47 4.55 24.13 -12.25
C SER A 47 5.19 24.09 -10.86
N ILE A 48 5.71 25.21 -10.36
CA ILE A 48 6.29 25.34 -9.02
C ILE A 48 5.32 24.90 -7.91
N GLY A 49 4.01 25.10 -8.12
CA GLY A 49 2.98 24.63 -7.20
C GLY A 49 2.90 23.10 -7.14
N SER A 50 3.14 22.40 -8.26
CA SER A 50 3.18 20.92 -8.27
C SER A 50 4.36 20.42 -7.43
N LEU A 51 5.53 21.05 -7.58
CA LEU A 51 6.71 20.69 -6.80
C LEU A 51 6.51 20.99 -5.32
N ALA A 52 5.84 22.09 -4.98
CA ALA A 52 5.50 22.42 -3.59
C ALA A 52 4.54 21.39 -2.98
N CYS A 53 3.54 20.93 -3.73
CA CYS A 53 2.64 19.84 -3.30
C CYS A 53 3.41 18.54 -3.04
N LEU A 54 4.38 18.20 -3.90
CA LEU A 54 5.24 17.03 -3.70
C LEU A 54 6.10 17.16 -2.44
N MET A 55 6.64 18.35 -2.18
CA MET A 55 7.43 18.61 -0.97
C MET A 55 6.59 18.47 0.30
N VAL A 56 5.32 18.88 0.26
CA VAL A 56 4.36 18.68 1.37
C VAL A 56 4.12 17.19 1.59
N ALA A 57 3.81 16.43 0.54
CA ALA A 57 3.62 14.98 0.63
C ALA A 57 4.85 14.29 1.23
N ALA A 58 6.04 14.69 0.80
CA ALA A 58 7.30 14.14 1.28
C ALA A 58 7.60 14.52 2.75
N ALA A 59 7.17 15.69 3.23
CA ALA A 59 7.27 16.05 4.66
C ALA A 59 6.27 15.29 5.52
N LEU A 60 5.06 15.03 5.00
CA LEU A 60 4.06 14.21 5.70
C LEU A 60 4.51 12.76 5.89
N PHE A 61 5.49 12.25 5.11
CA PHE A 61 6.09 10.93 5.34
C PHE A 61 6.58 10.74 6.78
N LYS A 62 7.20 11.76 7.40
CA LYS A 62 7.65 11.67 8.80
C LYS A 62 6.47 11.47 9.77
N ASN A 63 5.32 12.09 9.48
CA ASN A 63 4.12 11.91 10.30
C ASN A 63 3.51 10.52 10.04
N LEU A 64 3.41 10.10 8.78
CA LEU A 64 2.84 8.80 8.40
C LEU A 64 3.66 7.62 8.93
N SER A 65 4.98 7.77 9.02
CA SER A 65 5.89 6.76 9.56
C SER A 65 5.94 6.72 11.09
N THR A 66 5.18 7.55 11.81
CA THR A 66 5.11 7.41 13.28
C THR A 66 4.42 6.10 13.66
N ARG A 67 4.84 5.49 14.78
CA ARG A 67 4.20 4.28 15.35
C ARG A 67 2.67 4.41 15.46
N ALA A 68 2.19 5.57 15.92
CA ALA A 68 0.77 5.83 16.09
C ALA A 68 0.01 5.79 14.76
N ASN A 69 0.54 6.42 13.71
CA ASN A 69 -0.09 6.43 12.39
C ASN A 69 0.06 5.09 11.67
N ILE A 70 1.18 4.38 11.85
CA ILE A 70 1.33 3.00 11.38
C ILE A 70 0.27 2.11 12.04
N LYS A 71 0.12 2.17 13.36
CA LYS A 71 -0.91 1.41 14.09
C LYS A 71 -2.32 1.75 13.59
N ALA A 72 -2.63 3.03 13.41
CA ALA A 72 -3.93 3.45 12.88
C ALA A 72 -4.17 2.93 11.45
N ALA A 73 -3.15 2.92 10.59
CA ALA A 73 -3.26 2.37 9.24
C ALA A 73 -3.48 0.85 9.24
N LEU A 74 -2.75 0.11 10.09
CA LEU A 74 -2.91 -1.34 10.24
C LEU A 74 -4.31 -1.68 10.76
N LEU A 75 -4.83 -0.97 11.76
CA LEU A 75 -6.20 -1.13 12.25
C LEU A 75 -7.27 -0.86 11.17
N GLY A 76 -6.93 -0.15 10.11
CA GLY A 76 -7.83 0.09 8.98
C GLY A 76 -7.91 -1.04 7.97
N VAL A 77 -6.94 -1.97 7.96
CA VAL A 77 -6.82 -3.04 6.94
C VAL A 77 -6.86 -4.46 7.52
N TYR A 78 -6.57 -4.63 8.81
CA TYR A 78 -6.72 -5.87 9.56
C TYR A 78 -8.17 -6.02 10.04
N SER A 79 -8.71 -7.24 9.93
CA SER A 79 -10.05 -7.55 10.46
C SER A 79 -10.06 -7.88 11.94
N ASP A 80 -8.93 -8.34 12.49
CA ASP A 80 -8.72 -8.54 13.93
C ASP A 80 -7.82 -7.44 14.52
N PRO A 81 -8.36 -6.50 15.31
CA PRO A 81 -7.56 -5.47 15.97
C PRO A 81 -6.49 -6.00 16.91
N GLU A 82 -6.69 -7.19 17.51
CA GLU A 82 -5.72 -7.78 18.45
C GLU A 82 -4.48 -8.33 17.72
N ALA A 83 -4.60 -8.63 16.42
CA ALA A 83 -3.46 -8.98 15.57
C ALA A 83 -2.52 -7.78 15.35
N VAL A 84 -3.00 -6.54 15.53
CA VAL A 84 -2.20 -5.31 15.43
C VAL A 84 -1.39 -5.08 16.71
N THR A 85 -0.44 -5.98 16.95
CA THR A 85 0.48 -5.96 18.08
C THR A 85 1.54 -4.87 17.91
N ASP A 86 2.15 -4.46 19.03
CA ASP A 86 3.28 -3.51 18.98
C ASP A 86 4.48 -4.10 18.23
N GLU A 87 4.65 -5.43 18.23
CA GLU A 87 5.67 -6.10 17.41
C GLU A 87 5.42 -5.89 15.92
N LEU A 88 4.17 -6.06 15.46
CA LEU A 88 3.81 -5.81 14.06
C LEU A 88 4.04 -4.34 13.69
N VAL A 89 3.67 -3.41 14.57
CA VAL A 89 3.94 -1.98 14.38
C VAL A 89 5.45 -1.73 14.24
N GLU A 90 6.30 -2.35 15.07
CA GLU A 90 7.76 -2.21 14.94
C GLU A 90 8.33 -2.82 13.67
N LEU A 91 7.76 -3.94 13.19
CA LEU A 91 8.18 -4.56 11.93
C LEU A 91 7.95 -3.64 10.73
N VAL A 92 6.89 -2.85 10.73
CA VAL A 92 6.59 -1.85 9.69
C VAL A 92 7.36 -0.55 9.93
N HIS A 93 7.51 -0.13 11.18
CA HIS A 93 8.17 1.12 11.56
C HIS A 93 9.68 1.09 11.28
N ARG A 94 10.36 -0.03 11.57
CA ARG A 94 11.82 -0.11 11.43
C ARG A 94 12.32 0.18 10.01
N PRO A 95 11.78 -0.43 8.93
CA PRO A 95 12.16 -0.08 7.55
C PRO A 95 11.84 1.37 7.17
N ALA A 96 10.83 2.00 7.81
CA ALA A 96 10.51 3.40 7.56
C ALA A 96 11.60 4.38 8.04
N LEU A 97 12.56 3.91 8.83
CA LEU A 97 13.71 4.68 9.32
C LEU A 97 14.94 4.59 8.40
N ASP A 98 14.92 3.72 7.39
CA ASP A 98 16.05 3.57 6.46
C ASP A 98 16.28 4.87 5.66
N ALA A 99 17.55 5.14 5.31
CA ALA A 99 17.97 6.41 4.71
C ALA A 99 17.14 6.82 3.47
N ASN A 100 16.67 5.86 2.69
CA ASN A 100 15.91 6.09 1.46
C ASN A 100 14.40 5.84 1.60
N ALA A 101 13.89 5.53 2.79
CA ALA A 101 12.50 5.12 2.99
C ALA A 101 11.50 6.17 2.51
N ARG A 102 11.81 7.46 2.74
CA ARG A 102 11.01 8.59 2.25
C ARG A 102 10.93 8.62 0.73
N ASP A 103 12.05 8.46 0.05
CA ASP A 103 12.11 8.57 -1.40
C ASP A 103 11.42 7.36 -2.05
N VAL A 104 11.57 6.17 -1.47
CA VAL A 104 10.82 4.97 -1.86
C VAL A 104 9.32 5.19 -1.68
N PHE A 105 8.88 5.71 -0.55
CA PHE A 105 7.46 5.99 -0.30
C PHE A 105 6.88 6.98 -1.32
N VAL A 106 7.58 8.08 -1.58
CA VAL A 106 7.20 9.03 -2.63
C VAL A 106 7.11 8.32 -3.98
N SER A 107 8.13 7.53 -4.34
CA SER A 107 8.14 6.76 -5.59
C SER A 107 7.00 5.75 -5.72
N VAL A 108 6.57 5.10 -4.62
CA VAL A 108 5.44 4.16 -4.63
C VAL A 108 4.13 4.87 -4.89
N ILE A 109 3.93 6.07 -4.31
CA ILE A 109 2.68 6.83 -4.45
C ILE A 109 2.62 7.59 -5.79
N THR A 110 3.74 8.12 -6.25
CA THR A 110 3.78 8.96 -7.47
C THR A 110 4.27 8.18 -8.70
N GLY A 111 4.65 6.92 -8.53
CA GLY A 111 5.12 6.07 -9.62
C GLY A 111 4.03 5.83 -10.67
N PRO A 112 4.41 5.45 -11.89
CA PRO A 112 3.43 5.09 -12.91
C PRO A 112 2.60 3.89 -12.41
N PRO A 113 1.27 3.88 -12.61
CA PRO A 113 0.38 2.85 -12.05
C PRO A 113 0.57 1.44 -12.66
N GLY A 114 1.45 1.30 -13.65
CA GLY A 114 1.67 0.05 -14.38
C GLY A 114 0.46 -0.39 -15.21
N PRO A 115 0.55 -1.57 -15.84
CA PRO A 115 -0.58 -2.18 -16.55
C PRO A 115 -1.70 -2.55 -15.58
N ARG A 116 -2.95 -2.36 -16.01
CA ARG A 116 -4.11 -2.73 -15.19
C ARG A 116 -4.21 -4.26 -15.03
N PRO A 117 -4.66 -4.77 -13.87
CA PRO A 117 -4.82 -6.21 -13.63
C PRO A 117 -5.60 -6.93 -14.74
N PHE A 118 -6.65 -6.30 -15.25
CA PHE A 118 -7.52 -6.85 -16.30
C PHE A 118 -6.77 -7.20 -17.58
N SER A 119 -5.82 -6.34 -17.98
CA SER A 119 -4.99 -6.56 -19.17
C SER A 119 -3.89 -7.59 -18.94
N LEU A 120 -3.43 -7.76 -17.69
CA LEU A 120 -2.42 -8.75 -17.34
C LEU A 120 -3.01 -10.16 -17.32
N VAL A 121 -4.21 -10.31 -16.74
CA VAL A 121 -4.89 -11.60 -16.59
C VAL A 121 -5.19 -12.27 -17.94
N GLU A 122 -5.51 -11.48 -18.97
CA GLU A 122 -5.74 -11.99 -20.34
C GLU A 122 -4.50 -12.68 -20.94
N ARG A 123 -3.30 -12.36 -20.44
CA ARG A 123 -2.04 -12.96 -20.91
C ARG A 123 -1.65 -14.23 -20.15
N LEU A 124 -2.39 -14.60 -19.11
CA LEU A 124 -2.08 -15.77 -18.27
C LEU A 124 -2.61 -17.06 -18.89
N SER A 125 -1.72 -18.00 -19.21
CA SER A 125 -2.06 -19.36 -19.65
C SER A 125 -2.05 -20.40 -18.51
N CYS A 126 -1.38 -20.10 -17.39
CA CYS A 126 -1.25 -21.00 -16.24
C CYS A 126 -2.45 -20.96 -15.28
N PRO A 127 -2.68 -21.98 -14.45
CA PRO A 127 -3.71 -21.94 -13.42
C PRO A 127 -3.57 -20.73 -12.48
N LEU A 128 -4.70 -20.15 -12.07
CA LEU A 128 -4.75 -18.97 -11.19
C LEU A 128 -5.70 -19.23 -10.01
N LEU A 129 -5.19 -19.10 -8.78
CA LEU A 129 -6.01 -19.03 -7.58
C LEU A 129 -6.12 -17.57 -7.14
N VAL A 130 -7.35 -17.11 -6.90
CA VAL A 130 -7.65 -15.80 -6.35
C VAL A 130 -8.38 -15.99 -5.04
N LEU A 131 -7.75 -15.56 -3.95
CA LEU A 131 -8.35 -15.53 -2.62
C LEU A 131 -8.66 -14.08 -2.27
N TRP A 132 -9.87 -13.81 -1.76
CA TRP A 132 -10.33 -12.46 -1.48
C TRP A 132 -11.03 -12.40 -0.13
N GLY A 133 -10.66 -11.46 0.75
CA GLY A 133 -11.35 -11.29 2.03
C GLY A 133 -12.74 -10.68 1.85
N GLU A 134 -13.78 -11.28 2.44
CA GLU A 134 -15.16 -10.75 2.30
C GLU A 134 -15.33 -9.33 2.86
N ARG A 135 -14.50 -8.95 3.84
CA ARG A 135 -14.54 -7.65 4.52
C ARG A 135 -13.40 -6.72 4.11
N ASP A 136 -12.77 -6.97 2.96
CA ASP A 136 -11.69 -6.10 2.46
C ASP A 136 -12.21 -4.67 2.21
N THR A 137 -11.70 -3.71 2.98
CA THR A 137 -12.04 -2.29 2.89
C THR A 137 -11.11 -1.51 1.95
N LEU A 138 -9.92 -2.03 1.68
CA LEU A 138 -8.91 -1.38 0.85
C LEU A 138 -9.16 -1.66 -0.63
N THR A 139 -9.51 -2.91 -0.95
CA THR A 139 -9.99 -3.34 -2.27
C THR A 139 -11.35 -4.04 -2.14
N PRO A 140 -12.46 -3.28 -2.00
CA PRO A 140 -13.79 -3.86 -1.81
C PRO A 140 -14.19 -4.83 -2.91
N ALA A 141 -14.78 -5.95 -2.51
CA ALA A 141 -15.22 -7.01 -3.40
C ALA A 141 -16.28 -6.52 -4.41
N ASP A 142 -17.14 -5.58 -4.01
CA ASP A 142 -18.15 -4.97 -4.87
C ASP A 142 -17.60 -3.83 -5.76
N GLY A 143 -16.34 -3.46 -5.59
CA GLY A 143 -15.61 -2.54 -6.44
C GLY A 143 -15.29 -3.12 -7.81
N PRO A 144 -14.80 -2.30 -8.77
CA PRO A 144 -14.53 -2.74 -10.13
C PRO A 144 -13.53 -3.90 -10.24
N VAL A 145 -12.50 -3.90 -9.39
CA VAL A 145 -11.46 -4.93 -9.38
C VAL A 145 -12.01 -6.23 -8.78
N GLY A 146 -12.70 -6.15 -7.64
CA GLY A 146 -13.31 -7.32 -7.00
C GLY A 146 -14.34 -8.00 -7.89
N LYS A 147 -15.25 -7.23 -8.49
CA LYS A 147 -16.25 -7.75 -9.45
C LYS A 147 -15.61 -8.43 -10.65
N PHE A 148 -14.53 -7.87 -11.19
CA PHE A 148 -13.80 -8.49 -12.29
C PHE A 148 -13.27 -9.87 -11.91
N PHE A 149 -12.57 -9.97 -10.77
CA PHE A 149 -11.96 -11.24 -10.35
C PHE A 149 -13.01 -12.29 -9.95
N GLN A 150 -14.14 -11.88 -9.38
CA GLN A 150 -15.27 -12.78 -9.11
C GLN A 150 -15.86 -13.40 -10.40
N GLN A 151 -15.93 -12.63 -11.48
CA GLN A 151 -16.47 -13.09 -12.77
C GLN A 151 -15.43 -13.84 -13.60
N LEU A 152 -14.15 -13.77 -13.22
CA LEU A 152 -13.06 -14.30 -13.99
C LEU A 152 -13.13 -15.83 -14.25
N PRO A 153 -13.54 -16.69 -13.28
CA PRO A 153 -13.70 -18.12 -13.52
C PRO A 153 -14.65 -18.46 -14.68
N ALA A 154 -15.69 -17.66 -14.89
CA ALA A 154 -16.64 -17.85 -15.99
C ALA A 154 -16.03 -17.55 -17.37
N ARG A 155 -15.01 -16.70 -17.42
CA ARG A 155 -14.31 -16.29 -18.65
C ARG A 155 -13.00 -17.02 -18.86
N ARG A 156 -12.45 -17.62 -17.80
CA ARG A 156 -11.14 -18.26 -17.79
C ARG A 156 -11.21 -19.58 -16.98
N PRO A 157 -11.37 -20.73 -17.66
CA PRO A 157 -11.63 -22.02 -16.99
C PRO A 157 -10.57 -22.46 -15.97
N ASN A 158 -9.30 -22.09 -16.16
CA ASN A 158 -8.20 -22.44 -15.24
C ASN A 158 -8.05 -21.42 -14.09
N THR A 159 -9.14 -20.78 -13.67
CA THR A 159 -9.13 -19.81 -12.57
C THR A 159 -10.10 -20.25 -11.48
N THR A 160 -9.60 -20.31 -10.26
CA THR A 160 -10.39 -20.51 -9.04
C THR A 160 -10.48 -19.18 -8.31
N PHE A 161 -11.69 -18.77 -7.93
CA PHE A 161 -11.92 -17.62 -7.07
C PHE A 161 -12.62 -18.08 -5.79
N THR A 162 -12.15 -17.62 -4.64
CA THR A 162 -12.71 -18.00 -3.34
C THR A 162 -12.70 -16.81 -2.39
N PHE A 163 -13.86 -16.57 -1.77
CA PHE A 163 -13.96 -15.64 -0.65
C PHE A 163 -13.48 -16.30 0.63
N ILE A 164 -12.71 -15.55 1.43
CA ILE A 164 -12.34 -15.93 2.79
C ILE A 164 -13.28 -15.19 3.75
N PRO A 165 -14.12 -15.93 4.50
CA PRO A 165 -15.18 -15.35 5.31
C PRO A 165 -14.63 -14.58 6.49
N ASP A 166 -15.24 -13.43 6.80
CA ASP A 166 -14.90 -12.58 7.94
C ASP A 166 -13.47 -12.02 7.98
N VAL A 167 -12.82 -11.93 6.81
CA VAL A 167 -11.42 -11.48 6.69
C VAL A 167 -11.29 -10.18 5.88
N GLY A 168 -10.35 -9.34 6.29
CA GLY A 168 -10.03 -8.06 5.66
C GLY A 168 -9.03 -8.17 4.51
N HIS A 169 -8.23 -7.13 4.31
CA HIS A 169 -7.28 -7.03 3.22
C HIS A 169 -6.05 -7.95 3.43
N CYS A 170 -5.59 -8.06 4.67
CA CYS A 170 -4.40 -8.81 5.04
C CYS A 170 -4.72 -10.29 5.33
N LEU A 171 -5.42 -10.96 4.40
CA LEU A 171 -6.02 -12.28 4.68
C LEU A 171 -5.06 -13.37 5.16
N HIS A 172 -3.81 -13.32 4.69
CA HIS A 172 -2.77 -14.27 5.03
C HIS A 172 -2.23 -14.09 6.45
N ASP A 173 -2.41 -12.91 7.04
CA ASP A 173 -1.99 -12.61 8.42
C ASP A 173 -3.18 -12.66 9.39
N ASP A 174 -4.37 -12.20 8.95
CA ASP A 174 -5.61 -12.23 9.74
C ASP A 174 -6.09 -13.66 10.07
N LYS A 175 -6.13 -14.56 9.06
CA LYS A 175 -6.62 -15.94 9.17
C LYS A 175 -5.77 -16.89 8.33
N PRO A 176 -4.47 -17.07 8.66
CA PRO A 176 -3.56 -17.91 7.88
C PRO A 176 -4.10 -19.32 7.66
N GLU A 177 -4.81 -19.89 8.63
CA GLU A 177 -5.42 -21.21 8.55
C GLU A 177 -6.48 -21.33 7.45
N LEU A 178 -7.30 -20.30 7.23
CA LEU A 178 -8.32 -20.29 6.18
C LEU A 178 -7.69 -20.14 4.81
N VAL A 179 -6.65 -19.31 4.71
CA VAL A 179 -5.87 -19.14 3.48
C VAL A 179 -5.16 -20.44 3.12
N HIS A 180 -4.49 -21.08 4.09
CA HIS A 180 -3.79 -22.35 3.87
C HIS A 180 -4.73 -23.49 3.49
N ALA A 181 -5.95 -23.53 4.04
CA ALA A 181 -6.97 -24.52 3.68
C ALA A 181 -7.36 -24.46 2.20
N GLN A 182 -7.25 -23.29 1.55
CA GLN A 182 -7.48 -23.14 0.11
C GLN A 182 -6.19 -23.31 -0.71
N LEU A 183 -5.10 -22.70 -0.24
CA LEU A 183 -3.84 -22.63 -0.98
C LEU A 183 -3.12 -23.98 -1.09
N LEU A 184 -3.00 -24.73 0.01
CA LEU A 184 -2.20 -25.96 0.01
C LEU A 184 -2.81 -27.07 -0.87
N PRO A 185 -4.13 -27.36 -0.81
CA PRO A 185 -4.72 -28.34 -1.72
C PRO A 185 -4.63 -27.91 -3.19
N TRP A 186 -4.79 -26.61 -3.47
CA TRP A 186 -4.65 -26.09 -4.82
C TRP A 186 -3.23 -26.29 -5.36
N LEU A 187 -2.19 -25.97 -4.57
CA LEU A 187 -0.80 -26.21 -4.93
C LEU A 187 -0.49 -27.71 -5.14
N ALA A 188 -1.03 -28.59 -4.30
CA ALA A 188 -0.86 -30.04 -4.46
C ALA A 188 -1.49 -30.54 -5.76
N ALA A 189 -2.70 -30.06 -6.10
CA ALA A 189 -3.38 -30.42 -7.34
C ALA A 189 -2.61 -29.97 -8.60
N LEU A 190 -1.86 -28.87 -8.54
CA LEU A 190 -1.03 -28.40 -9.66
C LEU A 190 0.20 -29.28 -9.93
N HIS A 191 0.78 -29.88 -8.90
CA HIS A 191 1.99 -30.68 -9.02
C HIS A 191 1.70 -32.18 -9.26
N GLY A 192 0.44 -32.60 -9.11
CA GLY A 192 0.06 -34.01 -9.06
C GLY A 192 0.76 -34.74 -7.93
N GLU A 193 0.40 -36.00 -7.67
CA GLU A 193 1.22 -36.90 -6.86
C GLU A 193 2.53 -37.25 -7.59
N SER A 194 3.40 -36.28 -7.83
CA SER A 194 4.75 -36.49 -8.33
C SER A 194 5.72 -36.49 -7.15
N SER A 195 5.59 -37.51 -6.29
CA SER A 195 6.68 -37.89 -5.39
C SER A 195 7.79 -38.61 -6.17
N SER A 196 8.49 -37.87 -7.03
CA SER A 196 9.80 -38.29 -7.49
C SER A 196 10.67 -37.08 -7.86
N GLY A 197 11.51 -36.68 -6.89
CA GLY A 197 12.75 -35.95 -7.14
C GLY A 197 12.63 -34.42 -7.23
N CYS A 198 12.49 -33.75 -6.08
CA CYS A 198 12.82 -32.33 -6.00
C CYS A 198 14.35 -32.19 -6.07
N LYS A 199 14.88 -31.74 -7.21
CA LYS A 199 16.25 -31.19 -7.26
C LYS A 199 16.17 -29.73 -6.88
N GLU A 200 16.93 -29.35 -5.85
CA GLU A 200 17.11 -27.95 -5.42
C GLU A 200 17.47 -27.07 -6.62
N VAL A 201 16.67 -26.04 -6.85
CA VAL A 201 17.07 -24.90 -7.67
C VAL A 201 17.51 -23.81 -6.69
N ALA A 202 18.79 -23.47 -6.72
CA ALA A 202 19.38 -22.41 -5.91
C ALA A 202 18.68 -21.07 -6.21
N GLY A 203 17.82 -20.62 -5.29
CA GLY A 203 17.18 -19.33 -5.34
C GLY A 203 18.12 -18.23 -4.85
N THR A 204 18.23 -17.14 -5.61
CA THR A 204 18.82 -15.88 -5.16
C THR A 204 18.09 -15.42 -3.90
N ALA A 205 18.80 -15.38 -2.77
CA ALA A 205 18.21 -15.10 -1.48
C ALA A 205 17.61 -13.69 -1.42
N MET A 206 16.30 -13.61 -1.19
CA MET A 206 15.73 -12.49 -0.42
C MET A 206 16.24 -12.63 1.01
N ALA A 207 16.90 -11.61 1.53
CA ALA A 207 17.43 -11.63 2.89
C ALA A 207 16.28 -11.66 3.91
N ALA A 208 15.93 -12.86 4.37
CA ALA A 208 15.19 -13.05 5.61
C ALA A 208 16.21 -13.10 6.74
N THR A 209 16.34 -12.02 7.49
CA THR A 209 17.19 -11.99 8.68
C THR A 209 16.54 -12.86 9.77
N PRO A 210 17.23 -13.85 10.37
CA PRO A 210 16.65 -14.67 11.42
C PRO A 210 16.41 -13.82 12.68
N LYS A 211 15.23 -13.97 13.29
CA LYS A 211 15.01 -13.56 14.68
C LYS A 211 15.98 -14.36 15.57
N THR A 212 17.04 -13.72 16.04
CA THR A 212 17.78 -14.23 17.20
C THR A 212 17.11 -13.66 18.44
N ALA A 213 16.59 -14.57 19.27
CA ALA A 213 16.16 -14.23 20.62
C ALA A 213 17.42 -13.95 21.45
N GLY A 214 17.48 -12.77 22.05
CA GLY A 214 18.50 -12.31 22.99
C GLY A 214 18.01 -11.08 23.71
#